data_AF-J9GCS5-F1
#
_entry.id   AF-J9GCS5-F1
#
_cell.length_a   1.000
_cell.length_b   1.000
_cell.length_c   1.000
_cell.angle_alpha   90.00
_cell.angle_beta   90.00
_cell.angle_gamma   90.00
#
_symmetry.space_group_name_H-M   'P 1'
#
loop_
_entity.id
_entity.type
_entity.pdbx_description
1 polymer ?
#
loop_
_entity_poly.entity_id
_entity_poly.type
_entity_poly.pdbx_seq_one_letter_code
_entity_poly.pdbx_strand_id
1 'polypeptide(L)'
;MMKVELIAHTPEPEKVVAAAAKLCYSSASIEDLMAGLTQEKSREFVLRLAKLGHESPIEHVSFTFAIEGVSRTLLAQITRHRIASYSVQSQRYV
;
A
#
# COMPACT_ATOMS: atom_id res chain seq x y z
N MET A 1 -17.52 -19.44 -4.71
CA MET A 1 -17.23 -18.64 -3.50
C MET A 1 -16.12 -17.66 -3.88
N MET A 2 -16.13 -16.44 -3.38
CA MET A 2 -15.06 -15.46 -3.65
C MET A 2 -13.76 -15.93 -3.01
N LYS A 3 -12.65 -15.89 -3.75
CA LYS A 3 -11.30 -16.14 -3.24
C LYS A 3 -10.44 -14.91 -3.48
N VAL A 4 -9.65 -14.53 -2.47
CA VAL A 4 -8.74 -13.38 -2.49
C VAL A 4 -7.38 -13.84 -1.98
N GLU A 5 -6.33 -13.51 -2.72
CA GLU A 5 -4.96 -13.91 -2.39
C GLU A 5 -3.99 -12.74 -2.60
N LEU A 6 -3.15 -12.44 -1.61
CA LEU A 6 -2.08 -11.45 -1.76
C LEU A 6 -0.92 -12.09 -2.54
N ILE A 7 -0.61 -11.55 -3.72
CA ILE A 7 0.40 -12.13 -4.62
C ILE A 7 1.70 -11.32 -4.68
N ALA A 8 1.66 -10.04 -4.31
CA ALA A 8 2.85 -9.20 -4.18
C ALA A 8 2.60 -8.01 -3.25
N HIS A 9 3.67 -7.49 -2.63
CA HIS A 9 3.62 -6.25 -1.85
C HIS A 9 5.00 -5.57 -1.82
N THR A 10 5.03 -4.27 -1.49
CA THR A 10 6.28 -3.56 -1.19
C THR A 10 6.98 -4.24 0.00
N PRO A 11 8.26 -4.65 -0.11
CA PRO A 11 9.02 -5.20 1.02
C PRO A 11 9.12 -4.20 2.17
N GLU A 12 9.04 -4.69 3.42
CA GLU A 12 9.16 -3.87 4.64
C GLU A 12 8.28 -2.60 4.62
N PRO A 13 6.96 -2.71 4.37
CA PRO A 13 6.11 -1.58 4.01
C PRO A 13 6.08 -0.48 5.08
N GLU A 14 6.05 -0.84 6.36
CA GLU A 14 6.06 0.12 7.46
C GLU A 14 7.36 0.95 7.49
N LYS A 15 8.51 0.34 7.17
CA LYS A 15 9.79 1.05 7.11
C LYS A 15 9.82 2.04 5.95
N VAL A 16 9.28 1.66 4.79
CA VAL A 16 9.17 2.53 3.62
C VAL A 16 8.33 3.77 3.93
N VAL A 17 7.15 3.59 4.54
CA VAL A 17 6.30 4.71 4.96
C VAL A 17 7.02 5.59 5.99
N ALA A 18 7.67 4.97 6.98
CA ALA A 18 8.37 5.72 8.02
C ALA A 18 9.55 6.53 7.49
N ALA A 19 10.36 5.97 6.58
CA ALA A 19 11.44 6.68 5.92
C ALA A 19 10.94 7.85 5.06
N ALA A 20 9.89 7.63 4.26
CA ALA A 20 9.29 8.69 3.45
C ALA A 20 8.80 9.87 4.30
N ALA A 21 8.11 9.57 5.40
CA ALA A 21 7.62 10.60 6.32
C ALA A 21 8.74 11.28 7.12
N LYS A 22 9.83 10.56 7.49
CA LYS A 22 10.96 11.12 8.25
C LYS A 22 11.65 12.26 7.51
N LEU A 23 11.72 12.18 6.17
CA LEU A 23 12.25 13.24 5.31
C LEU A 23 11.42 14.54 5.40
N CYS A 24 10.11 14.44 5.65
CA CYS A 24 9.22 15.60 5.72
C CYS A 24 9.26 16.34 7.07
N TYR A 25 9.61 15.66 8.17
CA TYR A 25 9.49 16.20 9.54
C TYR A 25 10.82 16.35 10.29
N SER A 26 11.93 15.98 9.67
CA SER A 26 13.24 16.10 10.31
C SER A 26 14.30 16.52 9.30
N SER A 27 15.37 17.14 9.79
CA SER A 27 16.61 17.35 9.04
C SER A 27 17.40 16.04 8.88
N ALA A 28 16.71 14.95 8.56
CA ALA A 28 17.33 13.65 8.31
C ALA A 28 18.06 13.69 6.96
N SER A 29 19.30 13.21 6.94
CA SER A 29 20.00 12.95 5.70
C SER A 29 19.51 11.65 5.06
N ILE A 30 19.95 11.37 3.83
CA ILE A 30 19.64 10.11 3.13
C ILE A 30 20.09 8.90 3.96
N GLU A 31 21.24 9.02 4.63
CA GLU A 31 21.83 7.99 5.49
C GLU A 31 20.98 7.72 6.73
N ASP A 32 20.24 8.73 7.22
CA ASP A 32 19.42 8.62 8.43
C ASP A 32 18.04 8.01 8.17
N LEU A 33 17.55 8.00 6.93
CA LEU A 33 16.15 7.66 6.62
C LEU A 33 15.78 6.25 7.10
N MET A 34 16.66 5.29 6.84
CA MET A 34 16.47 3.89 7.24
C MET A 34 17.13 3.58 8.59
N ALA A 35 18.02 4.44 9.07
CA ALA A 35 18.76 4.23 10.30
C ALA A 35 17.82 4.25 11.52
N GLY A 36 17.90 3.19 12.33
CA GLY A 36 17.14 3.06 13.58
C GLY A 36 15.66 2.69 13.42
N LEU A 37 15.19 2.44 12.20
CA LEU A 37 13.83 1.93 11.93
C LEU A 37 13.74 0.43 12.21
N THR A 38 13.51 0.07 13.48
CA THR A 38 13.07 -1.29 13.84
C THR A 38 11.62 -1.52 13.41
N GLN A 39 11.17 -2.77 13.41
CA GLN A 39 9.79 -3.10 13.06
C GLN A 39 8.80 -2.40 14.00
N GLU A 40 9.00 -2.48 15.31
CA GLU A 40 8.14 -1.83 16.31
C GLU A 40 8.09 -0.31 16.13
N LYS A 41 9.25 0.34 15.97
CA LYS A 41 9.32 1.80 15.78
C LYS A 41 8.63 2.24 14.50
N SER A 42 8.80 1.48 13.43
CA SER A 42 8.17 1.77 12.13
C SER A 42 6.66 1.66 12.25
N ARG A 43 6.16 0.59 12.87
CA ARG A 43 4.72 0.40 13.15
C ARG A 43 4.15 1.55 13.98
N GLU A 44 4.79 1.90 15.09
CA GLU A 44 4.34 3.01 15.95
C GLU A 44 4.29 4.34 15.19
N PHE A 45 5.30 4.59 14.33
CA PHE A 45 5.37 5.80 13.54
C PHE A 45 4.25 5.85 12.48
N VAL A 46 3.98 4.75 11.76
CA VAL A 46 2.86 4.65 10.82
C VAL A 46 1.52 4.91 11.51
N LEU A 47 1.29 4.31 12.68
CA LEU A 47 0.06 4.55 13.46
C LEU A 47 -0.06 6.01 13.90
N ARG A 48 1.05 6.67 14.24
CA ARG A 48 1.07 8.10 14.57
C ARG A 48 0.75 8.96 13.34
N LEU A 49 1.30 8.65 12.18
CA LEU A 49 1.01 9.37 10.92
C LEU A 49 -0.47 9.31 10.58
N ALA A 50 -1.09 8.14 10.69
CA ALA A 50 -2.52 7.95 10.47
C ALA A 50 -3.36 8.81 11.45
N LYS A 51 -3.00 8.87 12.74
CA LYS A 51 -3.69 9.71 13.73
C LYS A 51 -3.58 11.21 13.44
N LEU A 52 -2.50 11.64 12.80
CA LEU A 52 -2.28 13.04 12.43
C LEU A 52 -2.97 13.41 11.11
N GLY A 53 -3.57 12.46 10.40
CA GLY A 53 -4.14 12.68 9.07
C GLY A 53 -3.07 12.91 7.99
N HIS A 54 -1.81 12.55 8.25
CA HIS A 54 -0.74 12.66 7.27
C HIS A 54 -0.68 11.39 6.43
N GLU A 55 -1.58 11.29 5.47
CA GLU A 55 -1.82 10.04 4.72
C GLU A 55 -0.89 9.86 3.51
N SER A 56 -0.35 10.95 2.94
CA SER A 56 0.46 10.87 1.72
C SER A 56 1.67 9.92 1.79
N PRO A 57 2.38 9.73 2.93
CA PRO A 57 3.47 8.76 2.99
C PRO A 57 3.03 7.30 2.85
N ILE A 58 1.75 6.99 3.14
CA ILE A 58 1.18 5.65 3.01
C ILE A 58 1.09 5.24 1.53
N GLU A 59 0.98 6.21 0.62
CA GLU A 59 0.89 5.98 -0.83
C GLU A 59 2.17 5.37 -1.43
N HIS A 60 3.30 5.39 -0.71
CA HIS A 60 4.56 4.75 -1.16
C HIS A 60 4.54 3.21 -1.06
N VAL A 61 3.49 2.64 -0.46
CA VAL A 61 3.33 1.19 -0.32
C VAL A 61 2.24 0.68 -1.25
N SER A 62 2.51 -0.46 -1.90
CA SER A 62 1.57 -1.13 -2.80
C SER A 62 1.34 -2.59 -2.37
N PHE A 63 0.13 -3.08 -2.63
CA PHE A 63 -0.29 -4.45 -2.44
C PHE A 63 -1.05 -4.93 -3.68
N THR A 64 -0.73 -6.11 -4.16
CA THR A 64 -1.33 -6.71 -5.36
C THR A 64 -2.09 -7.97 -4.98
N PHE A 65 -3.37 -8.01 -5.30
CA PHE A 65 -4.25 -9.14 -4.99
C PHE A 65 -4.72 -9.85 -6.26
N ALA A 66 -4.74 -11.18 -6.21
CA ALA A 66 -5.51 -12.00 -7.14
C ALA A 66 -6.91 -12.23 -6.54
N ILE A 67 -7.95 -11.99 -7.34
CA ILE A 67 -9.34 -12.10 -6.90
C ILE A 67 -10.13 -12.91 -7.93
N GLU A 68 -10.77 -13.99 -7.49
CA GLU A 68 -11.61 -14.84 -8.34
C GLU A 68 -12.95 -15.19 -7.67
N GLY A 69 -13.88 -15.73 -8.46
CA GLY A 69 -15.22 -16.08 -7.99
C GLY A 69 -16.10 -14.85 -7.65
N VAL A 70 -15.87 -13.72 -8.33
CA VAL A 70 -16.61 -12.45 -8.17
C VAL A 70 -17.59 -12.18 -9.31
N SER A 71 -18.61 -11.37 -9.03
CA SER A 71 -19.62 -10.99 -10.03
C SER A 71 -19.13 -9.90 -10.98
N ARG A 72 -19.77 -9.79 -12.16
CA ARG A 72 -19.53 -8.69 -13.10
C ARG A 72 -19.91 -7.33 -12.52
N THR A 73 -20.96 -7.28 -11.71
CA THR A 73 -21.36 -6.06 -11.00
C THR A 73 -20.28 -5.58 -10.06
N LEU A 74 -19.58 -6.49 -9.36
CA LEU A 74 -18.43 -6.12 -8.53
C LEU A 74 -17.31 -5.51 -9.39
N LEU A 75 -16.96 -6.12 -10.53
CA LEU A 75 -15.95 -5.59 -11.45
C LEU A 75 -16.30 -4.19 -11.98
N ALA A 76 -17.57 -3.96 -12.30
CA ALA A 76 -18.05 -2.66 -12.77
C ALA A 76 -17.96 -1.55 -11.69
N GLN A 77 -18.07 -1.91 -10.40
CA GLN A 77 -17.95 -0.94 -9.30
C GLN A 77 -16.50 -0.75 -8.85
N ILE A 78 -15.75 -1.84 -8.65
CA ILE A 78 -14.39 -1.74 -8.11
C ILE A 78 -13.46 -0.97 -9.04
N THR A 79 -13.62 -1.11 -10.36
CA THR A 79 -12.82 -0.38 -11.36
C THR A 79 -13.11 1.13 -11.39
N ARG A 80 -14.09 1.63 -10.63
CA ARG A 80 -14.33 3.07 -10.46
C ARG A 80 -13.33 3.72 -9.49
N HIS A 81 -12.63 2.93 -8.68
CA HIS A 81 -11.53 3.42 -7.85
C HIS A 81 -10.30 3.67 -8.73
N ARG A 82 -9.98 4.94 -8.97
CA ARG A 82 -8.99 5.34 -9.99
C ARG A 82 -7.53 5.25 -9.52
N ILE A 83 -7.30 5.15 -8.22
CA ILE A 83 -5.96 5.01 -7.63
C ILE A 83 -5.72 3.53 -7.34
N ALA A 84 -5.67 2.75 -8.42
CA ALA A 84 -5.42 1.31 -8.42
C ALA A 84 -5.14 0.84 -9.85
N SER A 85 -4.47 -0.30 -9.99
CA SER A 85 -4.16 -0.92 -11.28
C SER A 85 -4.92 -2.24 -11.40
N TYR A 86 -5.61 -2.45 -12.52
CA TYR A 86 -6.47 -3.62 -12.73
C TYR A 86 -6.08 -4.40 -13.99
N SER A 87 -5.97 -5.72 -13.85
CA SER A 87 -5.94 -6.68 -14.96
C SER A 87 -7.15 -7.60 -14.81
N VAL A 88 -8.08 -7.54 -15.75
CA VAL A 88 -9.36 -8.29 -15.68
C VAL A 88 -9.40 -9.33 -16.80
N GLN A 89 -9.89 -10.52 -16.47
CA GLN A 89 -10.11 -11.58 -17.45
C GLN A 89 -11.04 -11.11 -18.59
N SER A 90 -10.52 -11.13 -19.82
CA SER A 90 -11.20 -10.60 -20.99
C SER A 90 -12.27 -11.55 -21.53
N GLN A 91 -13.53 -11.12 -21.56
CA GLN A 91 -14.63 -11.89 -22.18
C GLN A 91 -14.51 -12.02 -23.70
N ARG A 92 -13.56 -11.29 -24.32
CA ARG A 92 -13.33 -11.37 -25.77
C ARG A 92 -12.49 -12.58 -26.15
N TYR A 93 -11.74 -13.15 -25.19
CA TYR A 93 -10.77 -14.22 -25.43
C TYR A 93 -11.06 -15.48 -24.62
N VAL A 94 -11.84 -15.37 -23.54
CA VAL A 94 -12.22 -16.46 -22.63
C VAL A 94 -13.69 -16.38 -22.28
#